data_AF-A0A6N6Q2L1-F1
#
_entry.id   AF-A0A6N6Q2L1-F1
#
_cell.length_a   1.000
_cell.length_b   1.000
_cell.length_c   1.000
_cell.angle_alpha   90.00
_cell.angle_beta   90.00
_cell.angle_gamma   90.00
#
_symmetry.space_group_name_H-M   'P 1'
#
loop_
_entity.id
_entity.type
_entity.pdbx_description
1 polymer ?
#
loop_
_entity_poly.entity_id
_entity_poly.type
_entity_poly.pdbx_seq_one_letter_code
_entity_poly.pdbx_strand_id
1 'polypeptide(L)'
;MSTPTNNRVDGFPVGCEWFHTVDDALEKMLDAIACSQKSVRLEVYIFDKSDIGERFRVALVEASRRGVAVYVMVDALGSYDLPNDYFEALKKAGGEFRWFNPLRLKRIGFRDHRKMLVVDDATAFVGGFNIAEAYRGDGVTKGWHDTSVRLSAEFALELGRIFDSMFQLAAEKPRPWVRFRKNVNQRVITTPQGQIITSGPNWRGFKMQQALCAAVQKARRIQIISAYFLPPRQIRKALAKAAKRGAIVTLILAAKTDVSLAQSAARRLYTGLLKAGIRIFEYQPQVLHSKLFLFDDAVFVGSANLDKRSLHINYELLVRLETHHITEEARRFFEQALSRSQEITLEQWRKSRSFLTWLREQWAWFLLAQVDPYLAYRQFTWLRGEVLSETRKKK
;
A
#
# COMPACT_ATOMS: atom_id res chain seq x y z
N MET A 1 4.03 -24.43 -35.87
CA MET A 1 3.23 -23.23 -36.19
C MET A 1 2.41 -22.90 -34.96
N SER A 2 2.94 -22.01 -34.13
CA SER A 2 2.31 -21.53 -32.89
C SER A 2 1.33 -20.41 -33.24
N THR A 3 0.05 -20.64 -33.02
CA THR A 3 -0.98 -19.60 -33.05
C THR A 3 -0.74 -18.63 -31.89
N PRO A 4 -0.65 -17.31 -32.12
CA PRO A 4 -0.62 -16.36 -31.03
C PRO A 4 -2.06 -16.24 -30.50
N THR A 5 -2.32 -16.78 -29.31
CA THR A 5 -3.55 -16.48 -28.57
C THR A 5 -3.48 -15.01 -28.18
N ASN A 6 -4.05 -14.14 -29.03
CA ASN A 6 -4.25 -12.72 -28.77
C ASN A 6 -5.32 -12.58 -27.68
N ASN A 7 -4.95 -12.91 -26.43
CA ASN A 7 -5.80 -12.78 -25.25
C ASN A 7 -5.81 -11.31 -24.83
N ARG A 8 -6.44 -10.45 -25.64
CA ARG A 8 -6.76 -9.06 -25.29
C ARG A 8 -8.26 -8.87 -25.33
N VAL A 9 -8.83 -8.34 -24.25
CA VAL A 9 -10.20 -7.79 -24.26
C VAL A 9 -10.04 -6.27 -24.22
N ASP A 10 -10.63 -5.58 -25.20
CA ASP A 10 -10.55 -4.11 -25.34
C ASP A 10 -9.11 -3.54 -25.31
N GLY A 11 -8.14 -4.28 -25.85
CA GLY A 11 -6.73 -3.84 -25.91
C GLY A 11 -5.87 -4.17 -24.68
N PHE A 12 -6.46 -4.71 -23.60
CA PHE A 12 -5.72 -5.08 -22.38
C PHE A 12 -5.47 -6.59 -22.29
N PRO A 13 -4.27 -7.05 -21.87
CA PRO A 13 -4.00 -8.48 -21.72
C PRO A 13 -4.86 -9.12 -20.63
N VAL A 14 -5.38 -10.32 -20.90
CA VAL A 14 -6.22 -11.10 -19.98
C VAL A 14 -5.40 -11.61 -18.79
N GLY A 15 -5.91 -11.38 -17.57
CA GLY A 15 -5.35 -11.92 -16.33
C GLY A 15 -4.48 -10.93 -15.54
N CYS A 16 -3.93 -11.42 -14.43
CA CYS A 16 -3.04 -10.64 -13.58
C CYS A 16 -1.58 -10.72 -14.10
N GLU A 17 -0.83 -9.64 -13.95
CA GLU A 17 0.59 -9.55 -14.31
C GLU A 17 1.39 -8.97 -13.15
N TRP A 18 2.60 -9.49 -12.93
CA TRP A 18 3.52 -9.01 -11.89
C TRP A 18 4.61 -8.15 -12.51
N PHE A 19 4.90 -7.00 -11.90
CA PHE A 19 6.01 -6.15 -12.33
C PHE A 19 7.22 -6.32 -11.41
N HIS A 20 8.35 -6.67 -12.01
CA HIS A 20 9.62 -6.88 -11.29
C HIS A 20 10.37 -5.58 -11.00
N THR A 21 10.11 -4.53 -11.79
CA THR A 21 10.69 -3.20 -11.57
C THR A 21 9.59 -2.13 -11.52
N VAL A 22 9.91 -1.01 -10.87
CA VAL A 22 8.98 0.12 -10.79
C VAL A 22 8.89 0.84 -12.13
N ASP A 23 10.01 0.97 -12.87
CA ASP A 23 10.02 1.59 -14.18
C ASP A 23 9.10 0.83 -15.17
N ASP A 24 9.16 -0.50 -15.23
CA ASP A 24 8.28 -1.28 -16.09
C ASP A 24 6.80 -1.04 -15.76
N ALA A 25 6.46 -1.00 -14.47
CA ALA A 25 5.10 -0.74 -14.02
C ALA A 25 4.63 0.67 -14.39
N LEU A 26 5.46 1.68 -14.20
CA LEU A 26 5.17 3.08 -14.53
C LEU A 26 4.93 3.27 -16.03
N GLU A 27 5.76 2.66 -16.88
CA GLU A 27 5.56 2.69 -18.34
C GLU A 27 4.24 2.02 -18.73
N LYS A 28 3.91 0.86 -18.13
CA LYS A 28 2.64 0.18 -18.40
C LYS A 28 1.42 0.95 -17.92
N MET A 29 1.55 1.71 -16.83
CA MET A 29 0.52 2.63 -16.37
C MET A 29 0.32 3.79 -17.36
N LEU A 30 1.40 4.38 -17.87
CA LEU A 30 1.34 5.44 -18.89
C LEU A 30 0.72 4.93 -20.21
N ASP A 31 1.12 3.75 -20.67
CA ASP A 31 0.54 3.08 -21.84
C ASP A 31 -0.99 2.89 -21.66
N ALA A 32 -1.42 2.43 -20.47
CA ALA A 32 -2.83 2.23 -20.18
C ALA A 32 -3.61 3.56 -20.21
N ILE A 33 -3.05 4.65 -19.68
CA ILE A 33 -3.67 5.99 -19.75
C ILE A 33 -3.73 6.47 -21.21
N ALA A 34 -2.68 6.27 -21.99
CA ALA A 34 -2.63 6.67 -23.39
C ALA A 34 -3.68 5.92 -24.25
N CYS A 35 -3.91 4.63 -23.96
CA CYS A 35 -4.87 3.79 -24.69
C CYS A 35 -6.32 3.88 -24.15
N SER A 36 -6.55 4.55 -23.01
CA SER A 36 -7.87 4.65 -22.39
C SER A 36 -8.94 5.27 -23.29
N GLN A 37 -10.17 4.76 -23.18
CA GLN A 37 -11.31 5.15 -24.01
C GLN A 37 -12.51 5.69 -23.23
N LYS A 38 -12.66 5.32 -21.95
CA LYS A 38 -13.86 5.61 -21.14
C LYS A 38 -13.52 6.39 -19.88
N SER A 39 -12.60 5.87 -19.05
CA SER A 39 -12.28 6.47 -17.77
C SER A 39 -10.86 6.16 -17.30
N VAL A 40 -10.28 7.10 -16.54
CA VAL A 40 -9.03 6.93 -15.82
C VAL A 40 -9.23 7.43 -14.39
N ARG A 41 -8.94 6.59 -13.41
CA ARG A 41 -8.99 6.92 -11.98
C ARG A 41 -7.64 6.66 -11.35
N LEU A 42 -6.99 7.71 -10.84
CA LEU A 42 -5.67 7.63 -10.21
C LEU A 42 -5.75 8.08 -8.75
N GLU A 43 -5.33 7.20 -7.84
CA GLU A 43 -5.24 7.43 -6.39
C GLU A 43 -3.82 7.10 -5.91
N VAL A 44 -3.13 8.08 -5.32
CA VAL A 44 -1.75 7.91 -4.84
C VAL A 44 -1.45 8.78 -3.62
N TYR A 45 -0.58 8.28 -2.73
CA TYR A 45 -0.16 9.01 -1.53
C TYR A 45 0.82 10.14 -1.85
N ILE A 46 1.90 9.83 -2.59
CA ILE A 46 2.90 10.81 -3.04
C ILE A 46 2.76 10.95 -4.57
N PHE A 47 2.57 12.19 -4.99
CA PHE A 47 2.75 12.63 -6.37
C PHE A 47 3.75 13.78 -6.32
N ASP A 48 4.92 13.61 -6.91
CA ASP A 48 5.95 14.64 -6.93
C ASP A 48 5.99 15.39 -8.27
N LYS A 49 6.56 16.59 -8.25
CA LYS A 49 6.88 17.35 -9.46
C LYS A 49 8.24 16.90 -10.00
N SER A 50 8.30 15.70 -10.55
CA SER A 50 9.47 15.13 -11.24
C SER A 50 9.21 14.92 -12.73
N ASP A 51 10.22 14.40 -13.45
CA ASP A 51 10.06 13.95 -14.85
C ASP A 51 8.90 12.94 -14.98
N ILE A 52 8.86 11.93 -14.10
CA ILE A 52 7.77 10.95 -14.15
C ILE A 52 6.42 11.55 -13.77
N GLY A 53 6.38 12.43 -12.76
CA GLY A 53 5.16 13.15 -12.39
C GLY A 53 4.61 13.97 -13.56
N GLU A 54 5.48 14.67 -14.29
CA GLU A 54 5.11 15.45 -15.47
C GLU A 54 4.60 14.57 -16.61
N ARG A 55 5.23 13.43 -16.87
CA ARG A 55 4.75 12.45 -17.87
C ARG A 55 3.34 11.96 -17.55
N PHE A 56 3.07 11.61 -16.29
CA PHE A 56 1.72 11.24 -15.85
C PHE A 56 0.74 12.39 -16.02
N ARG A 57 1.11 13.61 -15.60
CA ARG A 57 0.26 14.80 -15.73
C ARG A 57 -0.12 15.06 -17.19
N VAL A 58 0.84 15.01 -18.11
CA VAL A 58 0.61 15.17 -19.55
C VAL A 58 -0.31 14.06 -20.07
N ALA A 59 -0.03 12.79 -19.77
CA ALA A 59 -0.85 11.67 -20.24
C ALA A 59 -2.31 11.78 -19.76
N LEU A 60 -2.53 12.20 -18.52
CA LEU A 60 -3.87 12.43 -17.94
C LEU A 60 -4.60 13.59 -18.63
N VAL A 61 -3.90 14.69 -18.90
CA VAL A 61 -4.46 15.84 -19.64
C VAL A 61 -4.85 15.44 -21.05
N GLU A 62 -3.99 14.70 -21.76
CA GLU A 62 -4.28 14.21 -23.11
C GLU A 62 -5.44 13.23 -23.13
N ALA A 63 -5.55 12.32 -22.14
CA ALA A 63 -6.71 11.45 -22.00
C ALA A 63 -8.00 12.26 -21.83
N SER A 64 -7.99 13.27 -20.96
CA SER A 64 -9.13 14.16 -20.76
C SER A 64 -9.53 14.90 -22.05
N ARG A 65 -8.54 15.39 -22.83
CA ARG A 65 -8.77 16.06 -24.12
C ARG A 65 -9.41 15.14 -25.17
N ARG A 66 -9.12 13.83 -25.12
CA ARG A 66 -9.78 12.82 -25.97
C ARG A 66 -11.23 12.51 -25.55
N GLY A 67 -11.73 13.11 -24.45
CA GLY A 67 -13.07 12.87 -23.92
C GLY A 67 -13.16 11.73 -22.91
N VAL A 68 -12.01 11.20 -22.45
CA VAL A 68 -11.96 10.19 -21.39
C VAL A 68 -12.28 10.86 -20.04
N ALA A 69 -13.12 10.23 -19.20
CA ALA A 69 -13.40 10.74 -17.87
C ALA A 69 -12.21 10.52 -16.92
N VAL A 70 -11.46 11.59 -16.61
CA VAL A 70 -10.24 11.50 -15.79
C VAL A 70 -10.46 12.04 -14.38
N TYR A 71 -10.17 11.21 -13.39
CA TYR A 71 -10.26 11.53 -11.96
C TYR A 71 -8.92 11.29 -11.26
N VAL A 72 -8.38 12.31 -10.61
CA VAL A 72 -7.11 12.23 -9.90
C VAL A 72 -7.29 12.63 -8.44
N MET A 73 -6.83 11.78 -7.54
CA MET A 73 -6.84 12.02 -6.11
C MET A 73 -5.45 11.78 -5.53
N VAL A 74 -4.93 12.80 -4.85
CA VAL A 74 -3.62 12.72 -4.18
C VAL A 74 -3.74 13.12 -2.72
N ASP A 75 -2.98 12.46 -1.86
CA ASP A 75 -2.95 12.79 -0.43
C ASP A 75 -2.14 14.07 -0.17
N ALA A 76 -2.76 15.04 0.53
CA ALA A 76 -2.16 16.35 0.79
C ALA A 76 -0.91 16.35 1.70
N LEU A 77 -0.64 15.29 2.47
CA LEU A 77 0.55 15.17 3.32
C LEU A 77 1.67 14.52 2.54
N GLY A 78 1.38 13.45 1.80
CA GLY A 78 2.38 12.80 0.96
C GLY A 78 2.83 13.69 -0.20
N SER A 79 1.95 14.54 -0.71
CA SER A 79 2.20 15.43 -1.86
C SER A 79 2.25 16.90 -1.46
N TYR A 80 2.76 17.22 -0.25
CA TYR A 80 2.74 18.59 0.29
C TYR A 80 3.59 19.59 -0.51
N ASP A 81 4.64 19.11 -1.20
CA ASP A 81 5.51 19.91 -2.06
C ASP A 81 4.91 20.18 -3.46
N LEU A 82 3.78 19.55 -3.80
CA LEU A 82 3.15 19.69 -5.10
C LEU A 82 2.37 21.04 -5.16
N PRO A 83 2.62 21.90 -6.16
CA PRO A 83 1.91 23.17 -6.28
C PRO A 83 0.39 23.01 -6.37
N ASN A 84 -0.37 23.91 -5.76
CA ASN A 84 -1.84 23.87 -5.78
C ASN A 84 -2.42 23.94 -7.20
N ASP A 85 -1.70 24.59 -8.13
CA ASP A 85 -2.08 24.78 -9.52
C ASP A 85 -1.57 23.66 -10.45
N TYR A 86 -0.88 22.64 -9.91
CA TYR A 86 -0.23 21.60 -10.70
C TYR A 86 -1.21 20.87 -11.64
N PHE A 87 -2.43 20.58 -11.18
CA PHE A 87 -3.48 19.92 -11.96
C PHE A 87 -4.47 20.90 -12.62
N GLU A 88 -4.19 22.20 -12.71
CA GLU A 88 -5.09 23.16 -13.40
C GLU A 88 -5.28 22.82 -14.88
N ALA A 89 -4.22 22.38 -15.56
CA ALA A 89 -4.33 21.97 -16.96
C ALA A 89 -5.29 20.78 -17.15
N LEU A 90 -5.30 19.84 -16.20
CA LEU A 90 -6.23 18.70 -16.20
C LEU A 90 -7.66 19.17 -16.01
N LYS A 91 -7.89 20.07 -15.04
CA LYS A 91 -9.22 20.65 -14.79
C LYS A 91 -9.74 21.42 -16.01
N LYS A 92 -8.88 22.21 -16.67
CA LYS A 92 -9.22 22.91 -17.92
C LYS A 92 -9.54 21.97 -19.07
N ALA A 93 -8.96 20.77 -19.09
CA ALA A 93 -9.24 19.74 -20.08
C ALA A 93 -10.51 18.91 -19.78
N GLY A 94 -11.22 19.20 -18.68
CA GLY A 94 -12.45 18.49 -18.27
C GLY A 94 -12.25 17.41 -17.22
N GLY A 95 -11.02 17.17 -16.76
CA GLY A 95 -10.74 16.21 -15.69
C GLY A 95 -11.06 16.75 -14.30
N GLU A 96 -11.21 15.87 -13.34
CA GLU A 96 -11.44 16.24 -11.93
C GLU A 96 -10.22 15.89 -11.07
N PHE A 97 -9.81 16.84 -10.24
CA PHE A 97 -8.72 16.66 -9.27
C PHE A 97 -9.20 16.95 -7.85
N ARG A 98 -8.79 16.12 -6.88
CA ARG A 98 -9.09 16.33 -5.45
C ARG A 98 -7.90 16.03 -4.55
N TRP A 99 -7.70 16.92 -3.57
CA TRP A 99 -6.83 16.67 -2.43
C TRP A 99 -7.53 15.76 -1.42
N PHE A 100 -6.96 14.60 -1.14
CA PHE A 100 -7.37 13.83 0.02
C PHE A 100 -6.85 14.49 1.30
N ASN A 101 -7.80 14.78 2.19
CA ASN A 101 -7.58 15.25 3.55
C ASN A 101 -6.60 16.45 3.66
N PRO A 102 -7.00 17.67 3.24
CA PRO A 102 -6.14 18.86 3.29
C PRO A 102 -5.52 19.12 4.67
N LEU A 103 -4.29 19.63 4.69
CA LEU A 103 -3.47 19.86 5.90
C LEU A 103 -4.10 20.92 6.81
N ARG A 104 -4.99 20.47 7.69
CA ARG A 104 -5.52 21.24 8.83
C ARG A 104 -5.11 20.52 10.10
N LEU A 105 -4.86 21.25 11.20
CA LEU A 105 -4.32 20.70 12.47
C LEU A 105 -5.01 19.41 12.95
N LYS A 106 -6.32 19.30 12.67
CA LYS A 106 -7.18 18.20 13.11
C LYS A 106 -7.29 17.03 12.12
N ARG A 107 -6.61 17.11 10.98
CA ARG A 107 -6.74 16.22 9.79
C ARG A 107 -5.44 15.51 9.41
N ILE A 108 -4.48 15.41 10.32
CA ILE A 108 -3.16 14.81 10.03
C ILE A 108 -3.14 13.32 10.40
N GLY A 109 -3.95 12.91 11.38
CA GLY A 109 -3.87 11.60 12.02
C GLY A 109 -4.16 10.38 11.15
N PHE A 110 -4.91 10.53 10.05
CA PHE A 110 -5.17 9.47 9.09
C PHE A 110 -5.00 9.99 7.66
N ARG A 111 -4.35 9.20 6.82
CA ARG A 111 -4.04 9.56 5.43
C ARG A 111 -4.54 8.47 4.48
N ASP A 112 -4.64 8.83 3.21
CA ASP A 112 -4.86 7.85 2.16
C ASP A 112 -3.53 7.35 1.62
N HIS A 113 -3.19 6.11 1.94
CA HIS A 113 -1.95 5.48 1.53
C HIS A 113 -2.13 4.53 0.34
N ARG A 114 -3.33 4.44 -0.22
CA ARG A 114 -3.60 3.59 -1.38
C ARG A 114 -2.86 4.12 -2.60
N LYS A 115 -2.48 3.18 -3.46
CA LYS A 115 -1.82 3.42 -4.75
C LYS A 115 -2.54 2.55 -5.75
N MET A 116 -3.40 3.16 -6.55
CA MET A 116 -4.08 2.46 -7.61
C MET A 116 -4.32 3.34 -8.84
N LEU A 117 -4.28 2.71 -10.00
CA LEU A 117 -4.75 3.25 -11.26
C LEU A 117 -5.82 2.29 -11.79
N VAL A 118 -7.00 2.79 -12.11
CA VAL A 118 -8.06 2.02 -12.78
C VAL A 118 -8.34 2.67 -14.13
N VAL A 119 -8.30 1.87 -15.20
CA VAL A 119 -8.54 2.34 -16.57
C VAL A 119 -9.71 1.54 -17.16
N ASP A 120 -10.70 2.28 -17.66
CA ASP A 120 -11.88 1.80 -18.37
C ASP A 120 -12.71 0.73 -17.63
N ASP A 121 -12.55 0.64 -16.31
CA ASP A 121 -13.05 -0.47 -15.47
C ASP A 121 -12.63 -1.86 -15.97
N ALA A 122 -11.58 -1.93 -16.80
CA ALA A 122 -11.11 -3.12 -17.51
C ALA A 122 -9.72 -3.57 -17.05
N THR A 123 -8.87 -2.65 -16.60
CA THR A 123 -7.57 -2.97 -16.01
C THR A 123 -7.33 -2.10 -14.79
N ALA A 124 -6.61 -2.65 -13.81
CA ALA A 124 -6.16 -1.89 -12.66
C ALA A 124 -4.72 -2.20 -12.31
N PHE A 125 -4.02 -1.23 -11.72
CA PHE A 125 -2.68 -1.38 -11.17
C PHE A 125 -2.75 -1.13 -9.67
N VAL A 126 -2.15 -2.02 -8.88
CA VAL A 126 -2.11 -1.90 -7.41
C VAL A 126 -0.71 -2.28 -6.93
N GLY A 127 -0.12 -1.48 -6.05
CA GLY A 127 1.24 -1.72 -5.57
C GLY A 127 1.66 -0.89 -4.37
N GLY A 128 2.96 -0.93 -4.08
CA GLY A 128 3.58 -0.21 -2.97
C GLY A 128 4.20 1.14 -3.34
N PHE A 129 4.51 1.37 -4.62
CA PHE A 129 5.23 2.57 -5.05
C PHE A 129 4.32 3.78 -5.32
N ASN A 130 4.92 4.96 -5.28
CA ASN A 130 4.27 6.23 -5.59
C ASN A 130 4.75 6.78 -6.95
N ILE A 131 4.09 7.83 -7.44
CA ILE A 131 4.57 8.56 -8.63
C ILE A 131 5.60 9.56 -8.12
N ALA A 132 6.84 9.10 -8.01
CA ALA A 132 7.97 9.91 -7.57
C ALA A 132 9.32 9.42 -8.08
N GLU A 133 10.26 10.35 -8.28
CA GLU A 133 11.60 10.05 -8.83
C GLU A 133 12.37 9.06 -7.95
N ALA A 134 12.16 9.09 -6.63
CA ALA A 134 12.79 8.18 -5.68
C ALA A 134 12.52 6.69 -5.96
N TYR A 135 11.41 6.38 -6.64
CA TYR A 135 11.04 5.01 -6.97
C TYR A 135 11.61 4.53 -8.29
N ARG A 136 12.11 5.43 -9.15
CA ARG A 136 12.57 5.06 -10.50
C ARG A 136 13.82 4.21 -10.47
N GLY A 137 13.75 3.08 -11.17
CA GLY A 137 14.83 2.12 -11.33
C GLY A 137 14.41 0.67 -11.08
N ASP A 138 15.43 -0.18 -10.96
CA ASP A 138 15.32 -1.63 -10.78
C ASP A 138 15.18 -2.05 -9.30
N GLY A 139 15.26 -1.11 -8.37
CA GLY A 139 15.23 -1.37 -6.93
C GLY A 139 16.50 -2.04 -6.39
N VAL A 140 17.55 -2.18 -7.20
CA VAL A 140 18.82 -2.84 -6.86
C VAL A 140 19.99 -1.87 -7.06
N THR A 141 20.15 -1.34 -8.26
CA THR A 141 21.18 -0.36 -8.63
C THR A 141 20.67 1.06 -8.45
N LYS A 142 19.39 1.30 -8.73
CA LYS A 142 18.73 2.62 -8.61
C LYS A 142 17.28 2.44 -8.15
N GLY A 143 16.77 3.43 -7.42
CA GLY A 143 15.36 3.49 -7.02
C GLY A 143 15.05 2.63 -5.82
N TRP A 144 13.90 2.89 -5.20
CA TRP A 144 13.43 2.10 -4.07
C TRP A 144 12.98 0.71 -4.52
N HIS A 145 13.25 -0.31 -3.71
CA HIS A 145 12.84 -1.69 -3.98
C HIS A 145 11.36 -1.89 -3.66
N ASP A 146 10.53 -1.83 -4.70
CA ASP A 146 9.08 -1.93 -4.63
C ASP A 146 8.51 -2.69 -5.84
N THR A 147 7.22 -3.00 -5.79
CA THR A 147 6.53 -3.76 -6.83
C THR A 147 5.05 -3.36 -6.94
N SER A 148 4.43 -3.77 -8.04
CA SER A 148 3.00 -3.68 -8.26
C SER A 148 2.51 -4.84 -9.13
N VAL A 149 1.20 -4.98 -9.21
CA VAL A 149 0.53 -5.93 -10.08
C VAL A 149 -0.47 -5.20 -10.98
N ARG A 150 -0.58 -5.66 -12.22
CA ARG A 150 -1.74 -5.37 -13.07
C ARG A 150 -2.80 -6.44 -12.82
N LEU A 151 -4.06 -6.02 -12.74
CA LEU A 151 -5.20 -6.83 -12.37
C LEU A 151 -6.25 -6.79 -13.48
N SER A 152 -7.03 -7.87 -13.58
CA SER A 152 -8.07 -8.06 -14.57
C SER A 152 -9.28 -7.13 -14.37
N ALA A 153 -10.22 -7.18 -15.32
CA ALA A 153 -11.46 -6.40 -15.31
C ALA A 153 -12.31 -6.63 -14.06
N GLU A 154 -12.37 -7.86 -13.53
CA GLU A 154 -13.16 -8.16 -12.33
C GLU A 154 -12.65 -7.43 -11.09
N PHE A 155 -11.32 -7.27 -10.97
CA PHE A 155 -10.73 -6.42 -9.94
C PHE A 155 -10.90 -4.94 -10.26
N ALA A 156 -10.68 -4.54 -11.52
CA ALA A 156 -10.76 -3.15 -11.95
C ALA A 156 -12.13 -2.53 -11.68
N LEU A 157 -13.22 -3.26 -11.95
CA LEU A 157 -14.58 -2.83 -11.67
C LEU A 157 -14.81 -2.52 -10.16
N GLU A 158 -14.36 -3.41 -9.28
CA GLU A 158 -14.53 -3.23 -7.83
C GLU A 158 -13.59 -2.14 -7.27
N LEU A 159 -12.37 -2.06 -7.80
CA LEU A 159 -11.42 -0.99 -7.46
C LEU A 159 -11.94 0.38 -7.91
N GLY A 160 -12.58 0.47 -9.08
CA GLY A 160 -13.27 1.69 -9.54
C GLY A 160 -14.34 2.15 -8.55
N ARG A 161 -15.16 1.23 -8.01
CA ARG A 161 -16.16 1.56 -6.98
C ARG A 161 -15.54 1.96 -5.64
N ILE A 162 -14.40 1.38 -5.28
CA ILE A 162 -13.63 1.76 -4.09
C ILE A 162 -13.10 3.19 -4.27
N PHE A 163 -12.49 3.49 -5.42
CA PHE A 163 -12.03 4.82 -5.78
C PHE A 163 -13.18 5.82 -5.75
N ASP A 164 -14.30 5.56 -6.43
CA ASP A 164 -15.43 6.49 -6.51
C ASP A 164 -15.98 6.83 -5.10
N SER A 165 -15.97 5.85 -4.20
CA SER A 165 -16.35 6.07 -2.79
C SER A 165 -15.37 7.00 -2.07
N MET A 166 -14.07 6.84 -2.30
CA MET A 166 -13.02 7.69 -1.72
C MET A 166 -12.99 9.09 -2.36
N PHE A 167 -13.21 9.17 -3.67
CA PHE A 167 -13.26 10.43 -4.40
C PHE A 167 -14.43 11.29 -3.90
N GLN A 168 -15.60 10.69 -3.67
CA GLN A 168 -16.73 11.35 -3.01
C GLN A 168 -16.41 11.79 -1.58
N LEU A 169 -15.64 10.99 -0.84
CA LEU A 169 -15.20 11.30 0.52
C LEU A 169 -14.25 12.51 0.57
N ALA A 170 -13.40 12.65 -0.46
CA ALA A 170 -12.43 13.72 -0.63
C ALA A 170 -13.04 15.06 -1.06
N ALA A 171 -14.32 15.09 -1.45
CA ALA A 171 -15.01 16.34 -1.81
C ALA A 171 -14.87 17.40 -0.70
N GLU A 172 -14.73 18.68 -1.08
CA GLU A 172 -14.48 19.78 -0.14
C GLU A 172 -15.59 19.94 0.91
N LYS A 173 -16.84 19.70 0.49
CA LYS A 173 -18.05 19.66 1.33
C LYS A 173 -18.71 18.29 1.21
N PRO A 174 -18.11 17.21 1.74
CA PRO A 174 -18.77 15.93 1.70
C PRO A 174 -19.97 16.01 2.63
N ARG A 175 -21.09 15.39 2.23
CA ARG A 175 -22.26 15.35 3.11
C ARG A 175 -21.83 14.77 4.48
N PRO A 176 -22.21 15.39 5.62
CA PRO A 176 -21.72 15.04 6.96
C PRO A 176 -21.71 13.53 7.26
N TRP A 177 -22.70 12.82 6.74
CA TRP A 177 -22.92 11.39 6.93
C TRP A 177 -22.08 10.45 6.03
N VAL A 178 -21.51 10.92 4.92
CA VAL A 178 -20.69 10.08 4.01
C VAL A 178 -19.36 9.70 4.65
N ARG A 179 -18.74 10.62 5.40
CA ARG A 179 -17.48 10.40 6.12
C ARG A 179 -17.52 9.32 7.20
N PHE A 180 -18.72 8.93 7.65
CA PHE A 180 -18.90 8.00 8.77
C PHE A 180 -19.75 6.78 8.43
N ARG A 181 -20.04 6.53 7.14
CA ARG A 181 -20.62 5.26 6.72
C ARG A 181 -19.62 4.15 7.06
N LYS A 182 -20.01 3.25 7.99
CA LYS A 182 -19.23 2.05 8.40
C LYS A 182 -18.72 1.22 7.22
N ASN A 183 -19.39 1.32 6.07
CA ASN A 183 -19.14 0.52 4.88
C ASN A 183 -18.07 1.11 3.94
N VAL A 184 -17.49 2.29 4.17
CA VAL A 184 -16.46 2.85 3.26
C VAL A 184 -15.04 2.38 3.64
N ASN A 185 -14.82 2.07 4.93
CA ASN A 185 -13.46 2.00 5.47
C ASN A 185 -12.85 0.60 5.45
N GLN A 186 -13.66 -0.46 5.53
CA GLN A 186 -13.14 -1.84 5.68
C GLN A 186 -14.01 -2.83 4.92
N ARG A 187 -13.51 -3.32 3.79
CA ARG A 187 -14.18 -4.30 2.94
C ARG A 187 -13.26 -5.49 2.66
N VAL A 188 -13.88 -6.66 2.52
CA VAL A 188 -13.29 -7.82 1.85
C VAL A 188 -14.24 -8.13 0.71
N ILE A 189 -13.78 -7.92 -0.53
CA ILE A 189 -14.56 -8.17 -1.74
C ILE A 189 -13.92 -9.38 -2.39
N THR A 190 -14.70 -10.46 -2.57
CA THR A 190 -14.24 -11.67 -3.24
C THR A 190 -14.55 -11.57 -4.73
N THR A 191 -13.54 -11.82 -5.56
CA THR A 191 -13.66 -11.99 -7.01
C THR A 191 -13.33 -13.47 -7.34
N PRO A 192 -13.62 -13.95 -8.57
CA PRO A 192 -13.24 -15.30 -8.98
C PRO A 192 -11.73 -15.58 -8.89
N GLN A 193 -10.90 -14.54 -8.99
CA GLN A 193 -9.44 -14.63 -9.06
C GLN A 193 -8.75 -14.30 -7.72
N GLY A 194 -9.50 -13.85 -6.71
CA GLY A 194 -8.93 -13.50 -5.41
C GLY A 194 -9.80 -12.58 -4.57
N GLN A 195 -9.17 -11.72 -3.76
CA GLN A 195 -9.88 -10.80 -2.88
C GLN A 195 -9.26 -9.41 -2.84
N ILE A 196 -10.09 -8.39 -2.79
CA ILE A 196 -9.69 -7.02 -2.45
C ILE A 196 -9.96 -6.80 -0.96
N ILE A 197 -8.96 -6.32 -0.23
CA ILE A 197 -9.02 -6.11 1.21
C ILE A 197 -8.64 -4.65 1.50
N THR A 198 -9.58 -3.88 2.01
CA THR A 198 -9.34 -2.47 2.37
C THR A 198 -9.26 -2.28 3.88
N SER A 199 -8.40 -1.34 4.30
CA SER A 199 -8.39 -0.78 5.64
C SER A 199 -8.73 0.71 5.59
N GLY A 200 -8.94 1.27 6.78
CA GLY A 200 -9.34 2.65 7.00
C GLY A 200 -9.63 2.89 8.48
N PRO A 201 -9.77 4.16 8.90
CA PRO A 201 -9.96 4.53 10.29
C PRO A 201 -11.19 3.82 10.89
N ASN A 202 -10.97 2.96 11.89
CA ASN A 202 -12.06 2.29 12.60
C ASN A 202 -11.66 1.88 14.02
N TRP A 203 -12.64 1.41 14.79
CA TRP A 203 -12.52 1.08 16.21
C TRP A 203 -12.50 -0.43 16.47
N ARG A 204 -13.09 -1.21 15.56
CA ARG A 204 -13.26 -2.67 15.66
C ARG A 204 -13.27 -3.28 14.26
N GLY A 205 -13.11 -4.60 14.20
CA GLY A 205 -13.36 -5.38 12.98
C GLY A 205 -12.22 -5.45 11.97
N PHE A 206 -11.08 -4.81 12.23
CA PHE A 206 -9.85 -4.71 11.42
C PHE A 206 -9.66 -5.83 10.37
N LYS A 207 -10.35 -5.71 9.24
CA LYS A 207 -10.54 -6.81 8.27
C LYS A 207 -9.22 -7.27 7.66
N MET A 208 -8.34 -6.31 7.34
CA MET A 208 -6.99 -6.59 6.85
C MET A 208 -6.15 -7.41 7.83
N GLN A 209 -6.11 -7.00 9.11
CA GLN A 209 -5.43 -7.77 10.15
C GLN A 209 -6.05 -9.18 10.30
N GLN A 210 -7.38 -9.30 10.24
CA GLN A 210 -8.06 -10.59 10.36
C GLN A 210 -7.68 -11.52 9.20
N ALA A 211 -7.67 -11.02 7.96
CA ALA A 211 -7.28 -11.77 6.79
C ALA A 211 -5.82 -12.27 6.88
N LEU A 212 -4.88 -11.38 7.25
CA LEU A 212 -3.47 -11.76 7.45
C LEU A 212 -3.30 -12.80 8.56
N CYS A 213 -3.97 -12.62 9.71
CA CYS A 213 -3.93 -13.60 10.80
C CYS A 213 -4.50 -14.96 10.37
N ALA A 214 -5.60 -14.97 9.61
CA ALA A 214 -6.22 -16.20 9.12
C ALA A 214 -5.31 -16.96 8.15
N ALA A 215 -4.60 -16.24 7.27
CA ALA A 215 -3.63 -16.84 6.36
C ALA A 215 -2.43 -17.44 7.11
N VAL A 216 -1.84 -16.70 8.06
CA VAL A 216 -0.72 -17.17 8.90
C VAL A 216 -1.10 -18.41 9.73
N GLN A 217 -2.35 -18.52 10.17
CA GLN A 217 -2.79 -19.65 11.00
C GLN A 217 -2.66 -21.00 10.29
N LYS A 218 -2.86 -21.05 8.97
CA LYS A 218 -2.83 -22.29 8.18
C LYS A 218 -1.50 -22.53 7.48
N ALA A 219 -0.72 -21.46 7.27
CA ALA A 219 0.48 -21.52 6.45
C ALA A 219 1.61 -22.40 7.02
N ARG A 220 2.31 -23.10 6.13
CA ARG A 220 3.57 -23.84 6.42
C ARG A 220 4.81 -23.06 5.98
N ARG A 221 4.73 -22.31 4.88
CA ARG A 221 5.76 -21.40 4.39
C ARG A 221 5.23 -19.98 4.46
N ILE A 222 5.88 -19.15 5.28
CA ILE A 222 5.52 -17.74 5.48
C ILE A 222 6.70 -16.88 5.07
N GLN A 223 6.51 -16.06 4.04
CA GLN A 223 7.52 -15.18 3.47
C GLN A 223 6.95 -13.76 3.45
N ILE A 224 7.63 -12.81 4.09
CA ILE A 224 7.15 -11.44 4.23
C ILE A 224 8.25 -10.46 3.85
N ILE A 225 7.94 -9.52 2.95
CA ILE A 225 8.72 -8.29 2.74
C ILE A 225 7.92 -7.13 3.29
N SER A 226 8.52 -6.32 4.16
CA SER A 226 7.83 -5.18 4.76
C SER A 226 8.80 -4.01 4.98
N ALA A 227 8.50 -2.89 4.32
CA ALA A 227 9.21 -1.62 4.49
C ALA A 227 9.19 -1.14 5.95
N TYR A 228 7.99 -1.06 6.54
CA TYR A 228 7.81 -0.75 7.96
C TYR A 228 7.20 -1.94 8.70
N PHE A 229 7.97 -2.51 9.62
CA PHE A 229 7.57 -3.71 10.34
C PHE A 229 7.34 -3.40 11.82
N LEU A 230 6.11 -3.04 12.15
CA LEU A 230 5.68 -2.80 13.53
C LEU A 230 4.34 -3.51 13.82
N PRO A 231 4.26 -4.84 13.60
CA PRO A 231 3.00 -5.56 13.60
C PRO A 231 2.26 -5.46 14.94
N PRO A 232 0.91 -5.32 14.92
CA PRO A 232 0.08 -5.48 16.09
C PRO A 232 0.38 -6.79 16.84
N ARG A 233 0.14 -6.79 18.15
CA ARG A 233 0.44 -7.94 19.04
C ARG A 233 -0.19 -9.24 18.55
N GLN A 234 -1.37 -9.18 17.91
CA GLN A 234 -2.06 -10.36 17.37
C GLN A 234 -1.28 -11.01 16.23
N ILE A 235 -0.78 -10.23 15.26
CA ILE A 235 0.04 -10.74 14.16
C ILE A 235 1.36 -11.32 14.69
N ARG A 236 2.04 -10.62 15.61
CA ARG A 236 3.27 -11.16 16.24
C ARG A 236 3.04 -12.50 16.92
N LYS A 237 1.94 -12.64 17.67
CA LYS A 237 1.57 -13.90 18.29
C LYS A 237 1.25 -14.97 17.24
N ALA A 238 0.58 -14.63 16.15
CA ALA A 238 0.26 -15.56 15.08
C ALA A 238 1.53 -16.09 14.40
N LEU A 239 2.48 -15.22 14.05
CA LEU A 239 3.77 -15.60 13.47
C LEU A 239 4.58 -16.49 14.43
N ALA A 240 4.69 -16.11 15.70
CA ALA A 240 5.39 -16.92 16.70
C ALA A 240 4.74 -18.29 16.92
N LYS A 241 3.40 -18.38 16.87
CA LYS A 241 2.68 -19.66 16.95
C LYS A 241 2.91 -20.51 15.70
N ALA A 242 2.95 -19.91 14.51
CA ALA A 242 3.24 -20.62 13.28
C ALA A 242 4.66 -21.21 13.31
N ALA A 243 5.66 -20.43 13.72
CA ALA A 243 7.03 -20.91 13.87
C ALA A 243 7.13 -22.07 14.88
N LYS A 244 6.46 -21.97 16.04
CA LYS A 244 6.40 -23.06 17.03
C LYS A 244 5.71 -24.33 16.53
N ARG A 245 4.82 -24.22 15.55
CA ARG A 245 4.17 -25.36 14.89
C ARG A 245 5.09 -26.02 13.83
N GLY A 246 6.25 -25.43 13.55
CA GLY A 246 7.18 -25.91 12.51
C GLY A 246 7.02 -25.22 11.15
N ALA A 247 6.22 -24.14 11.05
CA ALA A 247 6.19 -23.35 9.82
C ALA A 247 7.50 -22.58 9.62
N ILE A 248 7.99 -22.51 8.39
CA ILE A 248 9.18 -21.73 8.03
C ILE A 248 8.74 -20.28 7.85
N VAL A 249 9.17 -19.40 8.77
CA VAL A 249 8.85 -17.97 8.74
C VAL A 249 10.10 -17.18 8.39
N THR A 250 10.07 -16.50 7.24
CA THR A 250 11.18 -15.68 6.73
C THR A 250 10.70 -14.24 6.51
N LEU A 251 11.39 -13.29 7.12
CA LEU A 251 11.13 -11.86 6.98
C LEU A 251 12.28 -11.19 6.24
N ILE A 252 11.98 -10.37 5.23
CA ILE A 252 12.90 -9.42 4.61
C ILE A 252 12.48 -8.01 5.04
N LEU A 253 13.37 -7.33 5.75
CA LEU A 253 13.16 -6.03 6.36
C LEU A 253 14.18 -5.01 5.84
N ALA A 254 13.96 -3.73 6.08
CA ALA A 254 14.76 -2.65 5.52
C ALA A 254 16.13 -2.52 6.23
N ALA A 255 17.25 -2.72 5.52
CA ALA A 255 18.56 -2.25 6.01
C ALA A 255 18.70 -0.73 5.81
N LYS A 256 18.17 -0.24 4.67
CA LYS A 256 18.05 1.18 4.32
C LYS A 256 16.57 1.58 4.31
N THR A 257 16.23 2.71 4.93
CA THR A 257 14.86 3.22 5.04
C THR A 257 14.85 4.75 4.93
N ASP A 258 13.74 5.29 4.47
CA ASP A 258 13.41 6.72 4.50
C ASP A 258 12.93 7.16 5.91
N VAL A 259 12.45 6.23 6.74
CA VAL A 259 11.96 6.51 8.11
C VAL A 259 12.78 5.76 9.16
N SER A 260 13.92 6.34 9.55
CA SER A 260 14.88 5.75 10.53
C SER A 260 14.25 5.40 11.89
N LEU A 261 13.24 6.18 12.31
CA LEU A 261 12.49 5.91 13.54
C LEU A 261 11.69 4.60 13.44
N ALA A 262 11.08 4.33 12.28
CA ALA A 262 10.31 3.10 12.04
C ALA A 262 11.22 1.87 12.03
N GLN A 263 12.40 1.96 11.39
CA GLN A 263 13.40 0.90 11.44
C GLN A 263 13.88 0.63 12.87
N SER A 264 14.14 1.67 13.66
CA SER A 264 14.54 1.52 15.08
C SER A 264 13.44 0.84 15.90
N ALA A 265 12.17 1.20 15.68
CA ALA A 265 11.03 0.56 16.32
C ALA A 265 10.87 -0.92 15.91
N ALA A 266 11.11 -1.24 14.64
CA ALA A 266 11.07 -2.62 14.12
C ALA A 266 12.16 -3.49 14.75
N ARG A 267 13.40 -2.98 14.80
CA ARG A 267 14.58 -3.65 15.37
C ARG A 267 14.41 -4.03 16.84
N ARG A 268 13.63 -3.26 17.62
CA ARG A 268 13.22 -3.66 18.98
C ARG A 268 12.59 -5.07 19.02
N LEU A 269 11.86 -5.45 17.97
CA LEU A 269 11.12 -6.70 17.92
C LEU A 269 12.01 -7.91 17.58
N TYR A 270 13.19 -7.70 17.00
CA TYR A 270 14.03 -8.77 16.43
C TYR A 270 14.35 -9.86 17.45
N THR A 271 14.81 -9.49 18.65
CA THR A 271 15.16 -10.46 19.70
C THR A 271 14.02 -11.43 20.01
N GLY A 272 12.78 -10.92 20.08
CA GLY A 272 11.61 -11.75 20.37
C GLY A 272 11.21 -12.66 19.20
N LEU A 273 11.39 -12.19 17.97
CA LEU A 273 11.08 -12.94 16.75
C LEU A 273 12.12 -14.04 16.49
N LEU A 274 13.41 -13.70 16.60
CA LEU A 274 14.53 -14.63 16.45
C LEU A 274 14.43 -15.77 17.48
N LYS A 275 14.13 -15.45 18.74
CA LYS A 275 13.87 -16.47 19.80
C LYS A 275 12.66 -17.36 19.50
N ALA A 276 11.72 -16.90 18.67
CA ALA A 276 10.55 -17.69 18.27
C ALA A 276 10.84 -18.60 17.06
N GLY A 277 12.07 -18.61 16.53
CA GLY A 277 12.45 -19.39 15.34
C GLY A 277 12.13 -18.69 14.01
N ILE A 278 11.83 -17.40 14.04
CA ILE A 278 11.59 -16.60 12.82
C ILE A 278 12.93 -16.13 12.26
N ARG A 279 13.16 -16.36 10.96
CA ARG A 279 14.36 -15.89 10.26
C ARG A 279 14.16 -14.46 9.79
N ILE A 280 15.16 -13.61 10.00
CA ILE A 280 15.11 -12.19 9.63
C ILE A 280 16.29 -11.91 8.71
N PHE A 281 16.00 -11.22 7.61
CA PHE A 281 16.96 -10.76 6.62
C PHE A 281 16.78 -9.25 6.46
N GLU A 282 17.87 -8.51 6.30
CA GLU A 282 17.84 -7.09 5.96
C GLU A 282 18.30 -6.87 4.51
N TYR A 283 17.43 -6.26 3.68
CA TYR A 283 17.71 -5.95 2.28
C TYR A 283 18.74 -4.82 2.16
N GLN A 284 19.87 -5.11 1.50
CA GLN A 284 21.05 -4.24 1.49
C GLN A 284 21.10 -3.19 0.34
N PRO A 285 20.71 -3.52 -0.91
CA PRO A 285 21.03 -2.66 -2.05
C PRO A 285 20.43 -1.24 -1.97
N GLN A 286 19.13 -1.13 -1.78
CA GLN A 286 18.37 0.13 -1.84
C GLN A 286 17.40 0.27 -0.68
N VAL A 287 16.71 1.42 -0.59
CA VAL A 287 15.57 1.58 0.33
C VAL A 287 14.53 0.52 0.04
N LEU A 288 14.19 -0.30 1.04
CA LEU A 288 13.15 -1.31 0.91
C LEU A 288 11.78 -0.65 1.11
N HIS A 289 10.95 -0.62 0.08
CA HIS A 289 9.58 -0.09 0.16
C HIS A 289 8.49 -1.10 -0.24
N SER A 290 8.84 -2.35 -0.53
CA SER A 290 7.86 -3.40 -0.84
C SER A 290 6.95 -3.76 0.34
N LYS A 291 5.70 -4.12 0.04
CA LYS A 291 4.72 -4.72 0.98
C LYS A 291 4.15 -6.00 0.36
N LEU A 292 4.82 -7.11 0.63
CA LEU A 292 4.51 -8.41 0.05
C LEU A 292 4.39 -9.46 1.16
N PHE A 293 3.28 -10.20 1.17
CA PHE A 293 3.08 -11.33 2.08
C PHE A 293 2.70 -12.58 1.29
N LEU A 294 3.54 -13.62 1.42
CA LEU A 294 3.35 -14.93 0.80
C LEU A 294 3.08 -15.95 1.91
N PHE A 295 1.92 -16.58 1.84
CA PHE A 295 1.49 -17.61 2.79
C PHE A 295 1.13 -18.87 2.01
N ASP A 296 2.06 -19.82 1.95
CA ASP A 296 2.06 -20.94 1.01
C ASP A 296 1.93 -20.45 -0.45
N ASP A 297 0.73 -20.56 -1.04
CA ASP A 297 0.43 -20.13 -2.40
C ASP A 297 -0.38 -18.82 -2.48
N ALA A 298 -0.79 -18.28 -1.32
CA ALA A 298 -1.55 -17.04 -1.24
C ALA A 298 -0.60 -15.82 -1.25
N VAL A 299 -0.76 -14.96 -2.26
CA VAL A 299 -0.01 -13.72 -2.43
C VAL A 299 -0.85 -12.54 -1.97
N PHE A 300 -0.32 -11.73 -1.06
CA PHE A 300 -0.89 -10.44 -0.68
C PHE A 300 0.06 -9.34 -1.09
N VAL A 301 -0.42 -8.43 -1.94
CA VAL A 301 0.35 -7.30 -2.48
C VAL A 301 -0.50 -6.03 -2.49
N GLY A 302 0.12 -4.88 -2.26
CA GLY A 302 -0.54 -3.58 -2.30
C GLY A 302 0.17 -2.54 -1.45
N SER A 303 -0.58 -1.61 -0.86
CA SER A 303 -0.04 -0.44 -0.20
C SER A 303 0.26 -0.64 1.29
N ALA A 304 -0.36 -1.62 1.94
CA ALA A 304 -0.39 -1.74 3.39
C ALA A 304 0.92 -2.28 3.98
N ASN A 305 1.58 -1.48 4.82
CA ASN A 305 2.70 -1.98 5.64
C ASN A 305 2.20 -2.84 6.81
N LEU A 306 3.10 -3.61 7.42
CA LEU A 306 2.77 -4.43 8.58
C LEU A 306 2.92 -3.64 9.89
N ASP A 307 2.15 -2.57 10.04
CA ASP A 307 2.11 -1.71 11.22
C ASP A 307 0.67 -1.34 11.65
N LYS A 308 0.52 -0.72 12.83
CA LYS A 308 -0.80 -0.32 13.33
C LYS A 308 -1.46 0.77 12.46
N ARG A 309 -0.69 1.66 11.84
CA ARG A 309 -1.25 2.76 11.05
C ARG A 309 -1.94 2.19 9.81
N SER A 310 -1.22 1.40 9.03
CA SER A 310 -1.70 0.75 7.81
C SER A 310 -2.88 -0.18 8.09
N LEU A 311 -2.82 -0.96 9.18
CA LEU A 311 -3.86 -1.96 9.46
C LEU A 311 -5.13 -1.38 10.09
N HIS A 312 -5.05 -0.27 10.83
CA HIS A 312 -6.17 0.24 11.67
C HIS A 312 -6.60 1.69 11.38
N ILE A 313 -5.72 2.51 10.81
CA ILE A 313 -5.87 3.98 10.82
C ILE A 313 -5.91 4.54 9.40
N ASN A 314 -4.88 4.30 8.60
CA ASN A 314 -4.80 4.80 7.24
C ASN A 314 -5.75 4.04 6.33
N TYR A 315 -6.16 4.68 5.23
CA TYR A 315 -6.78 3.96 4.14
C TYR A 315 -5.68 3.20 3.38
N GLU A 316 -5.79 1.88 3.35
CA GLU A 316 -4.88 1.01 2.61
C GLU A 316 -5.66 0.02 1.75
N LEU A 317 -4.94 -0.63 0.85
CA LEU A 317 -5.42 -1.62 -0.09
C LEU A 317 -4.43 -2.79 -0.15
N LEU A 318 -4.94 -4.02 -0.01
CA LEU A 318 -4.24 -5.24 -0.37
C LEU A 318 -5.12 -6.03 -1.34
N VAL A 319 -4.47 -6.71 -2.28
CA VAL A 319 -5.10 -7.73 -3.12
C VAL A 319 -4.50 -9.08 -2.74
N ARG A 320 -5.37 -10.05 -2.46
CA ARG A 320 -5.01 -11.46 -2.25
C ARG A 320 -5.24 -12.19 -3.57
N LEU A 321 -4.21 -12.83 -4.09
CA LEU A 321 -4.22 -13.62 -5.32
C LEU A 321 -3.74 -15.05 -5.00
N GLU A 322 -4.29 -16.04 -5.70
CA GLU A 322 -3.93 -17.47 -5.51
C GLU A 322 -3.70 -18.18 -6.86
N THR A 323 -3.46 -17.42 -7.92
CA THR A 323 -3.17 -17.99 -9.25
C THR A 323 -1.70 -18.41 -9.33
N HIS A 324 -1.46 -19.67 -9.69
CA HIS A 324 -0.12 -20.28 -9.78
C HIS A 324 0.94 -19.37 -10.43
N HIS A 325 0.63 -18.78 -11.59
CA HIS A 325 1.57 -17.89 -12.29
C HIS A 325 2.00 -16.69 -11.42
N ILE A 326 1.06 -15.98 -10.79
CA ILE A 326 1.38 -14.82 -9.95
C ILE A 326 2.14 -15.24 -8.69
N THR A 327 1.79 -16.38 -8.10
CA THR A 327 2.50 -16.92 -6.93
C THR A 327 3.96 -17.18 -7.26
N GLU A 328 4.26 -17.74 -8.43
CA GLU A 328 5.64 -17.99 -8.85
C GLU A 328 6.40 -16.70 -9.16
N GLU A 329 5.80 -15.71 -9.82
CA GLU A 329 6.44 -14.41 -10.02
C GLU A 329 6.74 -13.70 -8.69
N ALA A 330 5.79 -13.71 -7.75
CA ALA A 330 5.97 -13.13 -6.43
C ALA A 330 7.05 -13.88 -5.61
N ARG A 331 7.13 -15.21 -5.75
CA ARG A 331 8.16 -16.04 -5.13
C ARG A 331 9.54 -15.70 -5.71
N ARG A 332 9.66 -15.54 -7.03
CA ARG A 332 10.90 -15.09 -7.67
C ARG A 332 11.32 -13.71 -7.20
N PHE A 333 10.40 -12.75 -7.12
CA PHE A 333 10.67 -11.42 -6.56
C PHE A 333 11.21 -11.50 -5.12
N PHE A 334 10.59 -12.35 -4.28
CA PHE A 334 11.05 -12.59 -2.91
C PHE A 334 12.45 -13.21 -2.87
N GLU A 335 12.73 -14.22 -3.69
CA GLU A 335 14.01 -14.94 -3.70
C GLU A 335 15.15 -14.06 -4.23
N GLN A 336 14.88 -13.18 -5.20
CA GLN A 336 15.82 -12.16 -5.67
C GLN A 336 16.12 -11.10 -4.61
N ALA A 337 15.14 -10.72 -3.78
CA ALA A 337 15.38 -9.84 -2.64
C ALA A 337 16.18 -10.57 -1.55
N LEU A 338 15.86 -11.84 -1.29
CA LEU A 338 16.51 -12.67 -0.28
C LEU A 338 18.00 -12.87 -0.58
N SER A 339 18.36 -13.17 -1.84
CA SER A 339 19.75 -13.39 -2.25
C SER A 339 20.64 -12.15 -2.10
N ARG A 340 20.02 -10.96 -2.04
CA ARG A 340 20.67 -9.66 -1.80
C ARG A 340 20.49 -9.15 -0.38
N SER A 341 20.00 -10.00 0.52
CA SER A 341 19.76 -9.64 1.91
C SER A 341 20.76 -10.32 2.85
N GLN A 342 21.05 -9.66 3.97
CA GLN A 342 21.90 -10.20 5.02
C GLN A 342 21.05 -10.86 6.10
N GLU A 343 21.32 -12.12 6.44
CA GLU A 343 20.64 -12.80 7.55
C GLU A 343 21.10 -12.19 8.89
N ILE A 344 20.14 -11.91 9.77
CA ILE A 344 20.37 -11.44 11.13
C ILE A 344 20.21 -12.61 12.08
N THR A 345 21.32 -13.08 12.64
CA THR A 345 21.30 -14.16 13.64
C THR A 345 21.09 -13.60 15.05
N LEU A 346 20.53 -14.41 15.96
CA LEU A 346 20.34 -14.02 17.36
C LEU A 346 21.66 -13.69 18.06
N GLU A 347 22.74 -14.40 17.71
CA GLU A 347 24.06 -14.18 18.29
C GLU A 347 24.63 -12.83 17.84
N GLN A 348 24.68 -12.57 16.52
CA GLN A 348 25.14 -11.29 15.97
C GLN A 348 24.29 -10.13 16.49
N TRP A 349 22.97 -10.32 16.55
CA TRP A 349 22.03 -9.32 17.04
C TRP A 349 22.23 -8.95 18.52
N ARG A 350 22.65 -9.90 19.36
CA ARG A 350 22.95 -9.61 20.77
C ARG A 350 24.27 -8.87 20.93
N LYS A 351 25.29 -9.25 20.16
CA LYS A 351 26.62 -8.63 20.21
C LYS A 351 26.63 -7.20 19.67
N SER A 352 25.80 -6.88 18.68
CA SER A 352 25.80 -5.56 18.03
C SER A 352 25.15 -4.43 18.85
N ARG A 353 24.62 -4.71 20.04
CA ARG A 353 23.75 -3.77 20.77
C ARG A 353 24.43 -3.11 21.94
N SER A 354 24.59 -1.80 21.85
CA SER A 354 24.89 -0.93 23.00
C SER A 354 23.62 -0.62 23.82
N PHE A 355 23.79 -0.23 25.07
CA PHE A 355 22.70 0.25 25.93
C PHE A 355 21.95 1.44 25.31
N LEU A 356 22.69 2.39 24.71
CA LEU A 356 22.11 3.57 24.06
C LEU A 356 21.28 3.20 22.83
N THR A 357 21.80 2.31 21.98
CA THR A 357 21.06 1.79 20.82
C THR A 357 19.78 1.09 21.29
N TRP A 358 19.88 0.30 22.36
CA TRP A 358 18.72 -0.35 22.93
C TRP A 358 17.67 0.63 23.45
N LEU A 359 18.06 1.64 24.20
CA LEU A 359 17.15 2.65 24.73
C LEU A 359 16.45 3.41 23.60
N ARG A 360 17.20 3.81 22.55
CA ARG A 360 16.65 4.45 21.35
C ARG A 360 15.57 3.60 20.69
N GLU A 361 15.80 2.30 20.52
CA GLU A 361 14.81 1.39 19.95
C GLU A 361 13.58 1.21 20.86
N GLN A 362 13.76 1.21 22.19
CA GLN A 362 12.63 1.17 23.12
C GLN A 362 11.73 2.40 22.95
N TRP A 363 12.34 3.59 22.89
CA TRP A 363 11.64 4.86 22.69
C TRP A 363 10.97 4.95 21.33
N ALA A 364 11.68 4.61 20.25
CA ALA A 364 11.14 4.60 18.90
C ALA A 364 9.88 3.74 18.81
N TRP A 365 9.92 2.53 19.39
CA TRP A 365 8.76 1.67 19.48
C TRP A 365 7.64 2.25 20.33
N PHE A 366 7.95 2.87 21.47
CA PHE A 366 6.92 3.46 22.33
C PHE A 366 6.17 4.58 21.59
N LEU A 367 6.91 5.47 20.93
CA LEU A 367 6.36 6.56 20.13
C LEU A 367 5.47 6.01 19.00
N LEU A 368 5.98 5.12 18.15
CA LEU A 368 5.26 4.65 16.97
C LEU A 368 4.19 3.58 17.27
N ALA A 369 4.35 2.77 18.31
CA ALA A 369 3.40 1.71 18.63
C ALA A 369 2.32 2.16 19.61
N GLN A 370 2.54 3.20 20.42
CA GLN A 370 1.58 3.65 21.44
C GLN A 370 1.13 5.08 21.21
N VAL A 371 2.06 6.04 21.18
CA VAL A 371 1.73 7.47 21.16
C VAL A 371 1.10 7.87 19.83
N ASP A 372 1.74 7.57 18.70
CA ASP A 372 1.25 7.95 17.38
C ASP A 372 -0.15 7.37 17.08
N PRO A 373 -0.41 6.05 17.24
CA PRO A 373 -1.76 5.50 17.05
C PRO A 373 -2.80 6.11 17.99
N TYR A 374 -2.42 6.42 19.23
CA TYR A 374 -3.32 7.06 20.19
C TYR A 374 -3.68 8.49 19.77
N LEU A 375 -2.71 9.28 19.33
CA LEU A 375 -2.94 10.65 18.84
C LEU A 375 -3.79 10.65 17.57
N ALA A 376 -3.45 9.80 16.60
CA ALA A 376 -4.22 9.64 15.37
C ALA A 376 -5.67 9.26 15.66
N TYR A 377 -5.86 8.34 16.61
CA TYR A 377 -7.18 7.96 17.07
C TYR A 377 -7.93 9.13 17.72
N ARG A 378 -7.32 9.86 18.67
CA ARG A 378 -7.97 11.03 19.31
C ARG A 378 -8.39 12.09 18.29
N GLN A 379 -7.57 12.34 17.27
CA GLN A 379 -7.95 13.26 16.20
C GLN A 379 -9.18 12.74 15.44
N PHE A 380 -9.23 11.44 15.11
CA PHE A 380 -10.38 10.83 14.46
C PHE A 380 -11.65 10.88 15.32
N THR A 381 -11.55 10.60 16.62
CA THR A 381 -12.71 10.65 17.55
C THR A 381 -13.29 12.06 17.63
N TRP A 382 -12.40 13.05 17.69
CA TRP A 382 -12.75 14.45 17.81
C TRP A 382 -13.41 14.99 16.53
N LEU A 383 -12.86 14.67 15.35
CA LEU A 383 -13.49 14.98 14.05
C LEU A 383 -14.88 14.35 13.92
N ARG A 384 -15.07 13.12 14.42
CA ARG A 384 -16.36 12.46 14.43
C ARG A 384 -17.38 13.18 15.32
N GLY A 385 -16.93 13.69 16.47
CA GLY A 385 -17.77 14.46 17.39
C GLY A 385 -18.30 15.75 16.78
N GLU A 386 -17.44 16.53 16.10
CA GLU A 386 -17.84 17.78 15.43
C GLU A 386 -18.89 17.53 14.34
N VAL A 387 -18.67 16.53 13.49
CA VAL A 387 -19.61 16.30 12.40
C VAL A 387 -20.97 15.83 12.92
N LEU A 388 -21.01 14.99 13.96
CA LEU A 388 -22.26 14.57 14.59
C LEU A 388 -23.00 15.73 15.25
N SER A 389 -22.28 16.71 15.84
CA SER A 389 -22.90 17.88 16.46
C SER A 389 -23.45 18.87 15.41
N GLU A 390 -22.74 19.10 14.30
CA GLU A 390 -23.24 19.88 13.16
C GLU A 390 -24.49 19.26 12.52
N THR A 391 -24.54 17.93 12.45
CA THR A 391 -25.68 17.20 11.90
C THR A 391 -26.93 17.34 12.79
N ARG A 392 -26.74 17.39 14.12
CA ARG A 392 -27.82 17.60 15.09
C ARG A 392 -28.36 19.03 15.13
N LYS A 393 -27.52 20.04 14.82
CA LYS A 393 -27.94 21.45 14.76
C LYS A 393 -28.72 21.82 13.49
N LYS A 394 -28.71 20.94 12.47
CA LYS A 394 -29.41 21.12 11.18
C LYS A 394 -30.71 20.31 11.06
N LYS A 395 -31.07 19.59 12.12
CA LYS A 395 -32.39 18.99 12.32
C LYS A 395 -33.10 19.79 13.40
#